data_AF-A0A8J8KM76-F1
#
_entry.id   AF-A0A8J8KM76-F1
#
_cell.length_a   1.000
_cell.length_b   1.000
_cell.length_c   1.000
_cell.angle_alpha   90.00
_cell.angle_beta   90.00
_cell.angle_gamma   90.00
#
_symmetry.space_group_name_H-M   'P 1'
#
loop_
_entity.id
_entity.type
_entity.pdbx_description
1 polymer ?
#
loop_
_entity_poly.entity_id
_entity_poly.type
_entity_poly.pdbx_seq_one_letter_code
_entity_poly.pdbx_strand_id
1 'polypeptide(L)'
;MADGVEFEEFVRTRSHHLLRLAYALTGDHAHAEDLLQTALARSWSAWRRVQGDPEPYVRRVLVNTFNSWWSRRWRGELPTETLPEGVGTAPQSSVDDREEVRQALLRLPRQQRAVVVLRFLEDLSEAQTAEVLGITPGAVKTHSSRALARLRLDPTLSELPEVTPIGTERVVAVRERIAQRRRARLVTIGAACLVVVALILGYALAPGVFHRTLPPTVRKVGFFPEYQSGYHTVASRVVPFSEAAQVTLRWRLESLSYGLQLDCVHQTAGTVVFATVTIGGRDTGRISCDRARSLKPPGGRFHLEADFWAERGLALGDEVIATLSLSAKAAVTDDKGDAPWGPDIQPPASGMVAVAVSEAVPFQRYPLPPRPRQLTPMPTQPMPPLGPTDVPLSAAHPYAVRLNWNGQLCVRGRSQTPGVLTILVDGVPIGSLSWWSYVLTQNSRNFTPVDLRRAGLTLTDGQPITVTVEPQFFTGDWEFYPYSPKGPSADADGPSEALCY
;
A
#
# COMPACT_ATOMS: atom_id res chain seq x y z
N MET A 1 31.93 15.28 3.57
CA MET A 1 32.32 16.70 3.49
C MET A 1 31.40 17.46 2.54
N ALA A 2 31.07 16.96 1.34
CA ALA A 2 30.10 17.58 0.42
C ALA A 2 28.69 17.79 1.04
N ASP A 3 28.17 16.79 1.76
CA ASP A 3 26.83 16.82 2.38
C ASP A 3 26.67 17.95 3.42
N GLY A 4 27.77 18.34 4.09
CA GLY A 4 27.75 19.44 5.05
C GLY A 4 27.70 20.81 4.38
N VAL A 5 28.39 20.97 3.27
CA VAL A 5 28.39 22.21 2.46
C VAL A 5 27.02 22.44 1.82
N GLU A 6 26.35 21.38 1.34
CA GLU A 6 25.00 21.49 0.76
C GLU A 6 23.93 21.85 1.81
N PHE A 7 24.04 21.32 3.03
CA PHE A 7 23.15 21.70 4.13
C PHE A 7 23.39 23.13 4.60
N GLU A 8 24.65 23.51 4.77
CA GLU A 8 25.01 24.87 5.19
C GLU A 8 24.49 25.90 4.17
N GLU A 9 24.62 25.62 2.87
CA GLU A 9 24.10 26.49 1.82
C GLU A 9 22.57 26.55 1.82
N PHE A 10 21.89 25.43 2.05
CA PHE A 10 20.44 25.42 2.23
C PHE A 10 20.01 26.25 3.44
N VAL A 11 20.64 26.05 4.59
CA VAL A 11 20.36 26.81 5.83
C VAL A 11 20.57 28.29 5.57
N ARG A 12 21.70 28.68 4.98
CA ARG A 12 22.00 30.08 4.64
C ARG A 12 20.95 30.70 3.71
N THR A 13 20.47 29.94 2.73
CA THR A 13 19.56 30.45 1.69
C THR A 13 18.09 30.45 2.13
N ARG A 14 17.67 29.51 2.98
CA ARG A 14 16.24 29.26 3.30
C ARG A 14 15.83 29.58 4.73
N SER A 15 16.77 29.81 5.65
CA SER A 15 16.45 30.07 7.07
C SER A 15 15.51 31.25 7.27
N HIS A 16 15.68 32.34 6.51
CA HIS A 16 14.81 33.50 6.65
C HIS A 16 13.35 33.20 6.25
N HIS A 17 13.14 32.42 5.18
CA HIS A 17 11.80 32.00 4.77
C HIS A 17 11.17 31.05 5.80
N LEU A 18 11.94 30.07 6.26
CA LEU A 18 11.48 29.09 7.25
C LEU A 18 11.24 29.73 8.64
N LEU A 19 11.99 30.77 9.00
CA LEU A 19 11.77 31.53 10.23
C LEU A 19 10.47 32.34 10.16
N ARG A 20 10.16 32.94 9.01
CA ARG A 20 8.86 33.62 8.81
C ARG A 20 7.69 32.64 8.91
N LEU A 21 7.85 31.43 8.38
CA LEU A 21 6.88 30.36 8.54
C LEU A 21 6.73 29.94 10.01
N ALA A 22 7.84 29.72 10.71
CA ALA A 22 7.83 29.39 12.14
C ALA A 22 7.14 30.50 12.96
N TYR A 23 7.44 31.77 12.67
CA TYR A 23 6.83 32.91 13.32
C TYR A 23 5.32 33.02 13.06
N ALA A 24 4.86 32.74 11.85
CA ALA A 24 3.43 32.67 11.55
C ALA A 24 2.70 31.55 12.33
N LEU A 25 3.43 30.50 12.72
CA LEU A 25 2.89 29.40 13.53
C LEU A 25 2.94 29.69 15.04
N THR A 26 4.03 30.28 15.54
CA THR A 26 4.25 30.48 16.99
C THR A 26 3.72 31.82 17.49
N GLY A 27 3.86 32.88 16.70
CA GLY A 27 3.56 34.25 17.10
C GLY A 27 4.60 34.91 18.01
N ASP A 28 5.71 34.23 18.27
CA ASP A 28 6.79 34.72 19.12
C ASP A 28 8.14 34.40 18.47
N HIS A 29 9.06 35.38 18.51
CA HIS A 29 10.33 35.30 17.78
C HIS A 29 11.25 34.24 18.39
N ALA A 30 11.40 34.22 19.71
CA ALA A 30 12.25 33.25 20.39
C ALA A 30 11.74 31.80 20.18
N HIS A 31 10.42 31.59 20.28
CA HIS A 31 9.83 30.29 19.98
C HIS A 31 9.93 29.92 18.49
N ALA A 32 9.91 30.89 17.57
CA ALA A 32 10.08 30.63 16.14
C ALA A 32 11.51 30.22 15.81
N GLU A 33 12.50 30.87 16.42
CA GLU A 33 13.92 30.51 16.30
C GLU A 33 14.19 29.13 16.86
N ASP A 34 13.70 28.82 18.07
CA ASP A 34 13.85 27.49 18.68
C ASP A 34 13.16 26.40 17.84
N LEU A 35 11.99 26.71 17.27
CA LEU A 35 11.27 25.79 16.39
C LEU A 35 12.06 25.50 15.12
N LEU A 36 12.61 26.56 14.50
CA LEU A 36 13.43 26.44 13.31
C LEU A 36 14.71 25.66 13.60
N GLN A 37 15.43 26.01 14.67
CA GLN A 37 16.67 25.32 15.07
C GLN A 37 16.40 23.84 15.36
N THR A 38 15.36 23.52 16.12
CA THR A 38 14.94 22.14 16.36
C THR A 38 14.62 21.40 15.07
N ALA A 39 13.91 22.05 14.13
CA ALA A 39 13.55 21.45 12.86
C ALA A 39 14.79 21.21 11.96
N LEU A 40 15.72 22.17 11.90
CA LEU A 40 16.97 22.04 11.16
C LEU A 40 17.86 20.95 11.77
N ALA A 41 17.99 20.89 13.09
CA ALA A 41 18.76 19.85 13.79
C ALA A 41 18.18 18.45 13.53
N ARG A 42 16.85 18.29 13.56
CA ARG A 42 16.19 17.04 13.18
C ARG A 42 16.41 16.70 11.72
N SER A 43 16.35 17.70 10.84
CA SER A 43 16.53 17.52 9.40
C SER A 43 17.95 17.09 9.05
N TRP A 44 18.96 17.58 9.76
CA TRP A 44 20.36 17.20 9.59
C TRP A 44 20.57 15.68 9.66
N SER A 45 19.94 15.01 10.64
CA SER A 45 20.05 13.54 10.82
C SER A 45 19.53 12.72 9.63
N ALA A 46 18.63 13.30 8.84
CA ALA A 46 18.03 12.68 7.67
C ALA A 46 18.50 13.30 6.35
N TRP A 47 19.37 14.32 6.39
CA TRP A 47 19.74 15.15 5.25
C TRP A 47 20.21 14.33 4.05
N ARG A 48 21.05 13.32 4.29
CA ARG A 48 21.60 12.42 3.27
C ARG A 48 20.54 11.59 2.52
N ARG A 49 19.35 11.45 3.08
CA ARG A 49 18.24 10.67 2.51
C ARG A 49 17.26 11.54 1.71
N VAL A 50 17.38 12.87 1.80
CA VAL A 50 16.51 13.80 1.11
C VAL A 50 17.06 14.01 -0.30
N GLN A 51 16.35 13.50 -1.30
CA GLN A 51 16.71 13.66 -2.71
C GLN A 51 15.90 14.80 -3.33
N GLY A 52 16.55 15.64 -4.14
CA GLY A 52 15.91 16.77 -4.81
C GLY A 52 15.81 18.00 -3.93
N ASP A 53 14.69 18.74 -4.02
CA ASP A 53 14.47 19.94 -3.20
C ASP A 53 14.26 19.55 -1.72
N PRO A 54 15.14 20.00 -0.80
CA PRO A 54 15.03 19.64 0.61
C PRO A 54 13.99 20.46 1.38
N GLU A 55 13.50 21.58 0.82
CA GLU A 55 12.60 22.48 1.53
C GLU A 55 11.25 21.85 1.91
N PRO A 56 10.55 21.08 1.06
CA PRO A 56 9.33 20.37 1.44
C PRO A 56 9.52 19.45 2.65
N TYR A 57 10.68 18.78 2.72
CA TYR A 57 11.03 17.92 3.85
C TYR A 57 11.25 18.73 5.14
N VAL A 58 12.08 19.77 5.08
CA VAL A 58 12.35 20.62 6.26
C VAL A 58 11.07 21.34 6.74
N ARG A 59 10.23 21.81 5.80
CA ARG A 59 8.91 22.40 6.12
C ARG A 59 8.02 21.40 6.86
N ARG A 60 7.97 20.15 6.40
CA ARG A 60 7.23 19.07 7.08
C ARG A 60 7.74 18.84 8.50
N VAL A 61 9.06 18.75 8.67
CA VAL A 61 9.68 18.59 10.00
C VAL A 61 9.33 19.77 10.91
N LEU A 62 9.38 21.00 10.41
CA LEU A 62 9.05 22.22 11.14
C LEU A 62 7.59 22.23 11.62
N VAL A 63 6.63 21.99 10.72
CA VAL A 63 5.20 22.01 11.08
C VAL A 63 4.82 20.84 12.00
N ASN A 64 5.40 19.66 11.79
CA ASN A 64 5.15 18.52 12.69
C ASN A 64 5.77 18.74 14.07
N THR A 65 6.97 19.32 14.14
CA THR A 65 7.61 19.72 15.40
C THR A 65 6.71 20.70 16.14
N PHE A 66 6.21 21.71 15.45
CA PHE A 66 5.24 22.66 15.99
C PHE A 66 3.97 21.95 16.51
N ASN A 67 3.33 21.06 15.75
CA ASN A 67 2.13 20.38 16.25
C ASN A 67 2.41 19.48 17.47
N SER A 68 3.61 18.87 17.53
CA SER A 68 4.02 17.96 18.62
C SER A 68 4.41 18.64 19.93
N TRP A 69 4.85 19.91 19.90
CA TRP A 69 5.29 20.65 21.09
C TRP A 69 4.21 20.81 22.18
N TRP A 70 2.92 20.68 21.84
CA TRP A 70 1.83 20.78 22.82
C TRP A 70 1.37 19.43 23.38
N SER A 71 1.53 18.34 22.63
CA SER A 71 1.28 16.98 23.12
C SER A 71 2.19 16.58 24.29
N ARG A 72 3.16 17.44 24.64
CA ARG A 72 4.17 17.26 25.70
C ARG A 72 4.18 18.36 26.78
N ARG A 73 3.16 19.22 26.91
CA ARG A 73 3.14 20.24 27.98
C ARG A 73 2.51 19.65 29.25
N TRP A 74 3.14 19.67 30.44
CA TRP A 74 3.96 20.75 30.98
C TRP A 74 4.85 20.30 32.17
N ARG A 75 6.11 20.76 32.23
CA ARG A 75 6.80 21.21 33.47
C ARG A 75 7.81 22.32 33.15
N GLY A 76 7.69 23.48 33.81
CA GLY A 76 8.70 24.56 33.99
C GLY A 76 9.08 25.37 32.75
N GLU A 77 9.24 26.70 32.73
CA GLU A 77 9.01 27.82 33.66
C GLU A 77 8.62 29.04 32.79
N LEU A 78 8.06 30.10 33.41
CA LEU A 78 7.74 31.37 32.75
C LEU A 78 8.75 32.44 33.18
N PRO A 79 9.68 32.86 32.31
CA PRO A 79 10.38 34.13 32.49
C PRO A 79 9.57 35.27 31.87
N THR A 80 9.09 36.17 32.72
CA THR A 80 8.64 37.53 32.35
C THR A 80 9.84 38.47 32.39
N GLU A 81 10.15 39.14 31.27
CA GLU A 81 10.68 40.51 31.24
C GLU A 81 10.52 41.11 29.82
N THR A 82 10.21 42.40 29.77
CA THR A 82 9.76 43.20 28.61
C THR A 82 10.86 43.61 27.61
N LEU A 83 10.42 43.88 26.36
CA LEU A 83 11.11 44.14 25.06
C LEU A 83 12.29 45.16 25.01
N PRO A 84 13.03 45.17 23.87
CA PRO A 84 12.86 46.33 22.97
C PRO A 84 12.62 46.01 21.48
N GLU A 85 11.95 46.97 20.82
CA GLU A 85 11.57 47.04 19.42
C GLU A 85 12.75 47.00 18.42
N GLY A 86 12.53 46.35 17.28
CA GLY A 86 13.36 46.46 16.08
C GLY A 86 12.53 46.97 14.91
N VAL A 87 12.62 48.28 14.64
CA VAL A 87 11.90 48.98 13.56
C VAL A 87 12.44 48.55 12.19
N GLY A 88 11.56 48.04 11.32
CA GLY A 88 11.80 47.88 9.89
C GLY A 88 10.67 48.55 9.10
N THR A 89 11.00 49.62 8.40
CA THR A 89 10.08 50.58 7.76
C THR A 89 9.14 49.95 6.73
N ALA A 90 7.85 49.85 7.07
CA ALA A 90 6.73 49.66 6.16
C ALA A 90 5.65 50.71 6.50
N PRO A 91 4.80 51.15 5.55
CA PRO A 91 3.80 52.18 5.82
C PRO A 91 2.91 51.74 7.00
N GLN A 92 2.73 52.64 7.96
CA GLN A 92 2.23 52.39 9.31
C GLN A 92 0.90 51.62 9.33
N SER A 93 0.00 51.87 8.36
CA SER A 93 -1.26 51.15 8.20
C SER A 93 -1.12 49.66 7.82
N SER A 94 -0.07 49.28 7.08
CA SER A 94 0.15 47.89 6.65
C SER A 94 0.82 47.00 7.71
N VAL A 95 1.39 47.62 8.75
CA VAL A 95 1.98 46.92 9.89
C VAL A 95 0.89 46.53 10.89
N ASP A 96 -0.06 47.43 11.12
CA ASP A 96 -1.23 47.22 11.99
C ASP A 96 -2.11 46.07 11.44
N ASP A 97 -2.44 46.08 10.14
CA ASP A 97 -3.23 45.01 9.50
C ASP A 97 -2.57 43.62 9.61
N ARG A 98 -1.23 43.57 9.50
CA ARG A 98 -0.47 42.31 9.59
C ARG A 98 -0.43 41.78 11.01
N GLU A 99 -0.33 42.67 11.99
CA GLU A 99 -0.36 42.32 13.39
C GLU A 99 -1.75 41.80 13.79
N GLU A 100 -2.83 42.42 13.31
CA GLU A 100 -4.21 41.98 13.55
C GLU A 100 -4.49 40.60 12.94
N VAL A 101 -4.11 40.38 11.66
CA VAL A 101 -4.19 39.05 11.02
C VAL A 101 -3.38 38.02 11.79
N ARG A 102 -2.19 38.38 12.28
CA ARG A 102 -1.36 37.49 13.07
C ARG A 102 -2.05 37.11 14.38
N GLN A 103 -2.58 38.08 15.13
CA GLN A 103 -3.28 37.83 16.38
C GLN A 103 -4.50 36.92 16.17
N ALA A 104 -5.29 37.16 15.13
CA ALA A 104 -6.42 36.31 14.78
C ALA A 104 -5.99 34.88 14.41
N LEU A 105 -4.88 34.70 13.68
CA LEU A 105 -4.31 33.39 13.41
C LEU A 105 -3.89 32.67 14.70
N LEU A 106 -3.32 33.38 15.69
CA LEU A 106 -2.91 32.79 16.97
C LEU A 106 -4.08 32.27 17.82
N ARG A 107 -5.29 32.82 17.64
CA ARG A 107 -6.51 32.35 18.32
C ARG A 107 -7.09 31.06 17.72
N LEU A 108 -6.65 30.66 16.53
CA LEU A 108 -7.06 29.39 15.93
C LEU A 108 -6.41 28.20 16.65
N PRO A 109 -7.09 27.03 16.73
CA PRO A 109 -6.41 25.79 17.11
C PRO A 109 -5.22 25.53 16.20
N ARG A 110 -4.13 25.00 16.77
CA ARG A 110 -2.84 24.80 16.09
C ARG A 110 -2.96 24.15 14.72
N GLN A 111 -3.74 23.08 14.60
CA GLN A 111 -3.92 22.36 13.34
C GLN A 111 -4.68 23.18 12.29
N GLN A 112 -5.65 24.00 12.71
CA GLN A 112 -6.37 24.92 11.83
C GLN A 112 -5.45 26.07 11.38
N ARG A 113 -4.67 26.64 12.30
CA ARG A 113 -3.63 27.64 12.01
C ARG A 113 -2.61 27.09 11.00
N ALA A 114 -2.07 25.90 11.24
CA ALA A 114 -1.11 25.26 10.35
C ALA A 114 -1.68 25.04 8.94
N VAL A 115 -2.94 24.61 8.83
CA VAL A 115 -3.63 24.48 7.54
C VAL A 115 -3.77 25.82 6.83
N VAL A 116 -4.16 26.90 7.52
CA VAL A 116 -4.30 28.24 6.92
C VAL A 116 -2.95 28.78 6.48
N VAL A 117 -1.93 28.68 7.33
CA VAL A 117 -0.58 29.14 7.02
C VAL A 117 -0.02 28.40 5.80
N LEU A 118 -0.11 27.07 5.75
CA LEU A 118 0.37 26.29 4.60
C LEU A 118 -0.40 26.60 3.31
N ARG A 119 -1.70 26.83 3.39
CA ARG A 119 -2.53 27.07 2.20
C ARG A 119 -2.45 28.49 1.65
N PHE A 120 -2.35 29.49 2.52
CA PHE A 120 -2.51 30.88 2.14
C PHE A 120 -1.25 31.72 2.31
N LEU A 121 -0.30 31.30 3.16
CA LEU A 121 1.01 31.97 3.28
C LEU A 121 2.09 31.24 2.48
N GLU A 122 2.02 29.91 2.37
CA GLU A 122 2.94 29.09 1.57
C GLU A 122 2.38 28.67 0.20
N ASP A 123 1.17 29.12 -0.17
CA ASP A 123 0.48 28.82 -1.44
C ASP A 123 0.39 27.33 -1.80
N LEU A 124 0.37 26.44 -0.80
CA LEU A 124 0.25 25.00 -1.04
C LEU A 124 -1.19 24.61 -1.41
N SER A 125 -1.31 23.70 -2.38
CA SER A 125 -2.59 23.07 -2.70
C SER A 125 -3.10 22.20 -1.52
N GLU A 126 -4.39 21.86 -1.55
CA GLU A 126 -5.00 20.98 -0.55
C GLU A 126 -4.29 19.62 -0.43
N ALA A 127 -3.88 19.05 -1.57
CA ALA A 127 -3.14 17.79 -1.61
C ALA A 127 -1.73 17.91 -0.99
N GLN A 128 -1.02 19.00 -1.30
CA GLN A 128 0.32 19.25 -0.73
C GLN A 128 0.25 19.54 0.77
N THR A 129 -0.75 20.29 1.23
CA THR A 129 -0.96 20.55 2.67
C THR A 129 -1.29 19.27 3.43
N ALA A 130 -2.10 18.39 2.84
CA ALA A 130 -2.43 17.08 3.41
C ALA A 130 -1.18 16.22 3.61
N GLU A 131 -0.30 16.19 2.61
CA GLU A 131 0.97 15.46 2.65
C GLU A 131 1.95 16.03 3.70
N VAL A 132 2.02 17.36 3.85
CA VAL A 132 2.86 18.01 4.87
C VAL A 132 2.37 17.68 6.28
N LEU A 133 1.06 17.67 6.51
CA LEU A 133 0.46 17.48 7.84
C LEU A 133 0.20 16.02 8.21
N GLY A 134 0.32 15.08 7.27
CA GLY A 134 -0.01 13.67 7.49
C GLY A 134 -1.52 13.43 7.73
N ILE A 135 -2.38 14.22 7.09
CA ILE A 135 -3.86 14.11 7.19
C ILE A 135 -4.48 13.93 5.80
N THR A 136 -5.78 13.63 5.72
CA THR A 136 -6.47 13.48 4.43
C THR A 136 -6.76 14.84 3.77
N PRO A 137 -6.85 14.94 2.42
CA PRO A 137 -7.29 16.16 1.74
C PRO A 137 -8.67 16.65 2.20
N GLY A 138 -9.58 15.72 2.52
CA GLY A 138 -10.89 16.04 3.11
C GLY A 138 -10.78 16.67 4.50
N ALA A 139 -9.83 16.22 5.33
CA ALA A 139 -9.53 16.86 6.61
C ALA A 139 -8.96 18.26 6.41
N VAL A 140 -8.07 18.49 5.43
CA VAL A 140 -7.56 19.83 5.07
C VAL A 140 -8.72 20.76 4.74
N LYS A 141 -9.64 20.34 3.85
CA LYS A 141 -10.83 21.14 3.47
C LYS A 141 -11.69 21.49 4.68
N THR A 142 -11.91 20.52 5.57
CA THR A 142 -12.69 20.71 6.81
C THR A 142 -12.00 21.70 7.77
N HIS A 143 -10.69 21.55 7.99
CA HIS A 143 -9.92 22.47 8.83
C HIS A 143 -9.82 23.86 8.22
N SER A 144 -9.62 24.00 6.90
CA SER A 144 -9.64 25.29 6.20
C SER A 144 -10.98 25.99 6.35
N SER A 145 -12.09 25.28 6.12
CA SER A 145 -13.43 25.85 6.24
C SER A 145 -13.72 26.34 7.67
N ARG A 146 -13.43 25.52 8.68
CA ARG A 146 -13.61 25.88 10.09
C ARG A 146 -12.70 27.02 10.54
N ALA A 147 -11.47 27.06 10.03
CA ALA A 147 -10.52 28.14 10.35
C ALA A 147 -10.99 29.47 9.76
N LEU A 148 -11.36 29.49 8.48
CA LEU A 148 -11.87 30.70 7.81
C LEU A 148 -13.18 31.19 8.43
N ALA A 149 -14.07 30.28 8.82
CA ALA A 149 -15.30 30.64 9.54
C ALA A 149 -14.99 31.33 10.88
N ARG A 150 -13.95 30.89 11.60
CA ARG A 150 -13.53 31.51 12.87
C ARG A 150 -12.85 32.85 12.66
N LEU A 151 -11.98 32.97 11.66
CA LEU A 151 -11.32 34.24 11.33
C LEU A 151 -12.34 35.32 10.91
N ARG A 152 -13.42 34.93 10.19
CA ARG A 152 -14.51 35.85 9.82
C ARG A 152 -15.32 36.39 11.00
N LEU A 153 -15.28 35.69 12.13
CA LEU A 153 -15.97 36.09 13.36
C LEU A 153 -15.00 36.72 14.37
N ASP A 154 -13.73 36.89 14.00
CA ASP A 154 -12.74 37.47 14.90
C ASP A 154 -12.94 38.99 14.96
N PRO A 155 -13.16 39.57 16.16
CA PRO A 155 -13.43 41.00 16.30
C PRO A 155 -12.25 41.87 15.85
N THR A 156 -11.01 41.37 15.96
CA THR A 156 -9.83 42.11 15.49
C THR A 156 -9.70 42.16 13.98
N LEU A 157 -10.45 41.34 13.23
CA LEU A 157 -10.50 41.40 11.76
C LEU A 157 -11.76 42.07 11.23
N SER A 158 -12.70 42.43 12.12
CA SER A 158 -13.98 43.05 11.76
C SER A 158 -13.89 44.58 11.70
N GLU A 159 -12.86 45.15 12.32
CA GLU A 159 -12.58 46.61 12.36
C GLU A 159 -11.58 47.05 11.29
N LEU A 160 -10.97 46.11 10.56
CA LEU A 160 -10.09 46.40 9.43
C LEU A 160 -10.85 47.17 8.34
N PRO A 161 -10.34 48.33 7.86
CA PRO A 161 -10.96 49.02 6.74
C PRO A 161 -11.02 48.09 5.52
N GLU A 162 -12.13 48.14 4.79
CA GLU A 162 -12.30 47.38 3.55
C GLU A 162 -11.06 47.62 2.66
N VAL A 163 -10.25 46.56 2.45
CA VAL A 163 -8.96 46.67 1.79
C VAL A 163 -9.18 47.22 0.38
N THR A 164 -8.98 48.53 0.20
CA THR A 164 -8.66 49.07 -1.11
C THR A 164 -7.27 48.52 -1.43
N PRO A 165 -7.11 47.72 -2.50
CA PRO A 165 -5.91 46.93 -2.67
C PRO A 165 -4.71 47.84 -2.96
N ILE A 166 -3.94 48.18 -1.92
CA ILE A 166 -2.67 48.89 -2.02
C ILE A 166 -1.68 47.95 -2.73
N GLY A 167 -1.21 48.36 -3.89
CA GLY A 167 -0.17 47.65 -4.64
C GLY A 167 -0.68 46.62 -5.65
N THR A 168 -1.87 46.84 -6.22
CA THR A 168 -2.27 46.18 -7.47
C THR A 168 -1.18 46.32 -8.54
N GLU A 169 -0.39 47.39 -8.58
CA GLU A 169 0.73 47.50 -9.52
C GLU A 169 1.83 46.43 -9.34
N ARG A 170 2.14 45.97 -8.11
CA ARG A 170 3.13 44.87 -7.93
C ARG A 170 2.52 43.51 -8.21
N VAL A 171 1.24 43.30 -7.86
CA VAL A 171 0.50 42.07 -8.16
C VAL A 171 0.16 41.97 -9.65
N VAL A 172 -0.10 43.10 -10.31
CA VAL A 172 -0.28 43.26 -11.75
C VAL A 172 1.06 43.15 -12.46
N ALA A 173 2.15 43.75 -11.99
CA ALA A 173 3.48 43.55 -12.58
C ALA A 173 4.00 42.12 -12.42
N VAL A 174 3.67 41.41 -11.32
CA VAL A 174 3.96 39.97 -11.16
C VAL A 174 3.02 39.14 -12.04
N ARG A 175 1.72 39.45 -12.11
CA ARG A 175 0.77 38.83 -13.07
C ARG A 175 1.16 39.10 -14.52
N GLU A 176 1.73 40.25 -14.84
CA GLU A 176 2.19 40.68 -16.16
C GLU A 176 3.53 40.04 -16.49
N ARG A 177 4.46 39.88 -15.55
CA ARG A 177 5.68 39.06 -15.73
C ARG A 177 5.35 37.58 -15.88
N ILE A 178 4.34 37.07 -15.16
CA ILE A 178 3.80 35.72 -15.32
C ILE A 178 3.04 35.61 -16.66
N ALA A 179 2.30 36.63 -17.09
CA ALA A 179 1.60 36.68 -18.37
C ALA A 179 2.57 36.86 -19.55
N GLN A 180 3.69 37.57 -19.39
CA GLN A 180 4.77 37.72 -20.37
C GLN A 180 5.56 36.42 -20.49
N ARG A 181 5.89 35.74 -19.38
CA ARG A 181 6.44 34.37 -19.39
C ARG A 181 5.47 33.35 -19.99
N ARG A 182 4.15 33.55 -19.84
CA ARG A 182 3.10 32.75 -20.51
C ARG A 182 2.94 33.12 -21.99
N ARG A 183 3.04 34.39 -22.40
CA ARG A 183 2.95 34.86 -23.81
C ARG A 183 4.14 34.37 -24.65
N ALA A 184 5.35 34.34 -24.08
CA ALA A 184 6.51 33.72 -24.74
C ALA A 184 6.39 32.18 -24.88
N ARG A 185 5.58 31.52 -24.04
CA ARG A 185 5.26 30.08 -24.14
C ARG A 185 3.97 29.80 -24.95
N LEU A 186 3.11 30.79 -25.16
CA LEU A 186 1.84 30.67 -25.89
C LEU A 186 1.97 30.87 -27.41
N VAL A 187 3.06 31.46 -27.90
CA VAL A 187 3.35 31.45 -29.36
C VAL A 187 3.74 30.05 -29.83
N THR A 188 4.41 29.25 -29.01
CA THR A 188 4.70 27.84 -29.27
C THR A 188 3.49 26.92 -29.06
N ILE A 189 2.57 27.26 -28.14
CA ILE A 189 1.35 26.47 -27.89
C ILE A 189 0.22 26.84 -28.86
N GLY A 190 0.12 28.08 -29.35
CA GLY A 190 -0.88 28.50 -30.33
C GLY A 190 -0.73 27.79 -31.69
N ALA A 191 0.51 27.58 -32.15
CA ALA A 191 0.78 26.76 -33.33
C ALA A 191 0.41 25.27 -33.10
N ALA A 192 0.67 24.76 -31.90
CA ALA A 192 0.26 23.40 -31.51
C ALA A 192 -1.27 23.26 -31.40
N CYS A 193 -1.99 24.27 -30.92
CA CYS A 193 -3.44 24.26 -30.84
C CYS A 193 -4.11 24.33 -32.21
N LEU A 194 -3.56 25.05 -33.20
CA LEU A 194 -4.07 25.01 -34.58
C LEU A 194 -3.85 23.64 -35.24
N VAL A 195 -2.71 22.99 -34.98
CA VAL A 195 -2.46 21.60 -35.39
C VAL A 195 -3.41 20.64 -34.66
N VAL A 196 -3.66 20.84 -33.36
CA VAL A 196 -4.58 20.02 -32.57
C VAL A 196 -6.03 20.23 -32.98
N VAL A 197 -6.46 21.45 -33.33
CA VAL A 197 -7.82 21.71 -33.82
C VAL A 197 -7.99 21.16 -35.25
N ALA A 198 -6.98 21.27 -36.12
CA ALA A 198 -7.01 20.62 -37.44
C ALA A 198 -6.98 19.09 -37.33
N LEU A 199 -6.24 18.53 -36.37
CA LEU A 199 -6.26 17.11 -36.04
C LEU A 199 -7.60 16.70 -35.44
N ILE A 200 -8.22 17.49 -34.56
CA ILE A 200 -9.54 17.21 -33.97
C ILE A 200 -10.64 17.29 -35.03
N LEU A 201 -10.58 18.26 -35.96
CA LEU A 201 -11.56 18.35 -37.05
C LEU A 201 -11.37 17.22 -38.06
N GLY A 202 -10.11 16.88 -38.38
CA GLY A 202 -9.77 15.70 -39.18
C GLY A 202 -10.16 14.38 -38.51
N TYR A 203 -10.14 14.34 -37.17
CA TYR A 203 -10.50 13.18 -36.36
C TYR A 203 -12.01 13.05 -36.14
N ALA A 204 -12.74 14.16 -36.01
CA ALA A 204 -14.20 14.16 -35.91
C ALA A 204 -14.88 13.80 -37.23
N LEU A 205 -14.18 13.99 -38.35
CA LEU A 205 -14.63 13.58 -39.70
C LEU A 205 -13.99 12.27 -40.18
N ALA A 206 -13.08 11.67 -39.40
CA ALA A 206 -12.53 10.34 -39.66
C ALA A 206 -13.28 9.30 -38.81
N PRO A 207 -13.95 8.30 -39.41
CA PRO A 207 -14.54 7.23 -38.63
C PRO A 207 -13.42 6.37 -38.06
N GLY A 208 -13.31 6.37 -36.74
CA GLY A 208 -12.35 5.57 -35.98
C GLY A 208 -11.11 6.38 -35.61
N VAL A 209 -10.79 6.40 -34.32
CA VAL A 209 -9.59 7.03 -33.74
C VAL A 209 -9.81 7.12 -32.21
N PHE A 210 -8.84 6.91 -31.32
CA PHE A 210 -8.74 7.02 -29.84
C PHE A 210 -9.98 7.18 -28.91
N HIS A 211 -10.28 6.06 -28.24
CA HIS A 211 -10.79 6.01 -26.87
C HIS A 211 -9.76 6.56 -25.86
N ARG A 212 -10.24 7.22 -24.79
CA ARG A 212 -9.46 7.31 -23.53
C ARG A 212 -9.10 5.89 -23.12
N THR A 213 -7.82 5.54 -23.07
CA THR A 213 -7.42 4.28 -22.43
C THR A 213 -7.64 4.44 -20.93
N LEU A 214 -8.81 4.02 -20.47
CA LEU A 214 -8.98 3.48 -19.12
C LEU A 214 -7.75 2.58 -18.82
N PRO A 215 -7.23 2.50 -17.58
CA PRO A 215 -6.30 1.42 -17.24
C PRO A 215 -6.94 0.13 -17.78
N PRO A 216 -6.18 -0.77 -18.44
CA PRO A 216 -6.77 -1.93 -19.09
C PRO A 216 -7.71 -2.55 -18.08
N THR A 217 -9.01 -2.50 -18.37
CA THR A 217 -10.01 -3.07 -17.48
C THR A 217 -9.55 -4.50 -17.32
N VAL A 218 -9.12 -4.88 -16.11
CA VAL A 218 -8.75 -6.26 -15.83
C VAL A 218 -9.96 -7.05 -16.28
N ARG A 219 -9.81 -7.77 -17.39
CA ARG A 219 -10.92 -8.50 -17.97
C ARG A 219 -11.41 -9.44 -16.89
N LYS A 220 -12.71 -9.45 -16.64
CA LYS A 220 -13.31 -10.26 -15.58
C LYS A 220 -14.08 -11.39 -16.22
N VAL A 221 -14.06 -12.54 -15.57
CA VAL A 221 -14.95 -13.67 -15.84
C VAL A 221 -15.93 -13.73 -14.66
N GLY A 222 -17.03 -12.99 -14.77
CA GLY A 222 -17.94 -12.75 -13.64
C GLY A 222 -17.33 -11.78 -12.61
N PHE A 223 -17.25 -12.20 -11.34
CA PHE A 223 -16.66 -11.41 -10.25
C PHE A 223 -15.12 -11.47 -10.21
N PHE A 224 -14.54 -12.50 -10.82
CA PHE A 224 -13.11 -12.82 -10.74
C PHE A 224 -12.33 -12.16 -11.88
N PRO A 225 -11.07 -11.74 -11.64
CA PRO A 225 -10.14 -11.44 -12.71
C PRO A 225 -9.99 -12.64 -13.66
N GLU A 226 -9.82 -12.36 -14.95
CA GLU A 226 -9.47 -13.37 -15.95
C GLU A 226 -8.13 -14.01 -15.59
N TYR A 227 -7.15 -13.22 -15.14
CA TYR A 227 -5.88 -13.72 -14.63
C TYR A 227 -5.63 -13.24 -13.21
N GLN A 228 -5.31 -14.17 -12.31
CA GLN A 228 -4.95 -13.87 -10.94
C GLN A 228 -3.97 -14.89 -10.38
N SER A 229 -2.86 -14.41 -9.81
CA SER A 229 -1.92 -15.21 -9.02
C SER A 229 -1.42 -16.50 -9.71
N GLY A 230 -1.18 -16.44 -11.02
CA GLY A 230 -0.71 -17.59 -11.81
C GLY A 230 -1.81 -18.46 -12.40
N TYR A 231 -3.07 -18.05 -12.28
CA TYR A 231 -4.21 -18.80 -12.80
C TYR A 231 -5.02 -17.99 -13.81
N HIS A 232 -5.63 -18.70 -14.76
CA HIS A 232 -6.60 -18.18 -15.72
C HIS A 232 -7.99 -18.71 -15.38
N THR A 233 -8.95 -17.83 -15.13
CA THR A 233 -10.32 -18.23 -14.80
C THR A 233 -11.04 -18.77 -16.03
N VAL A 234 -11.37 -20.06 -16.01
CA VAL A 234 -11.99 -20.77 -17.14
C VAL A 234 -13.51 -20.90 -17.00
N ALA A 235 -14.01 -20.96 -15.77
CA ALA A 235 -15.44 -21.00 -15.48
C ALA A 235 -15.73 -20.28 -14.16
N SER A 236 -16.81 -19.51 -14.12
CA SER A 236 -17.29 -18.89 -12.89
C SER A 236 -18.80 -18.83 -12.84
N ARG A 237 -19.33 -18.76 -11.63
CA ARG A 237 -20.75 -18.62 -11.37
C ARG A 237 -20.97 -17.73 -10.17
N VAL A 238 -21.97 -16.87 -10.26
CA VAL A 238 -22.37 -15.97 -9.20
C VAL A 238 -23.83 -16.26 -8.89
N VAL A 239 -24.14 -16.50 -7.63
CA VAL A 239 -25.50 -16.77 -7.17
C VAL A 239 -25.83 -15.93 -5.94
N PRO A 240 -27.10 -15.53 -5.75
CA PRO A 240 -27.57 -15.04 -4.46
C PRO A 240 -27.43 -16.13 -3.40
N PHE A 241 -27.11 -15.75 -2.16
CA PHE A 241 -27.04 -16.75 -1.07
C PHE A 241 -28.35 -17.50 -0.85
N SER A 242 -29.50 -16.86 -1.11
CA SER A 242 -30.82 -17.50 -1.05
C SER A 242 -31.01 -18.65 -2.04
N GLU A 243 -30.18 -18.71 -3.08
CA GLU A 243 -30.20 -19.73 -4.14
C GLU A 243 -28.98 -20.66 -4.07
N ALA A 244 -28.11 -20.48 -3.08
CA ALA A 244 -26.79 -21.08 -3.07
C ALA A 244 -26.72 -22.46 -2.40
N ALA A 245 -27.88 -23.13 -2.24
CA ALA A 245 -27.94 -24.46 -1.63
C ALA A 245 -26.99 -25.45 -2.33
N GLN A 246 -26.94 -25.40 -3.67
CA GLN A 246 -25.93 -26.08 -4.49
C GLN A 246 -25.62 -25.27 -5.74
N VAL A 247 -24.34 -25.12 -6.07
CA VAL A 247 -23.87 -24.43 -7.27
C VAL A 247 -23.17 -25.42 -8.18
N THR A 248 -23.52 -25.45 -9.46
CA THR A 248 -22.86 -26.31 -10.45
C THR A 248 -21.98 -25.48 -11.39
N LEU A 249 -20.73 -25.90 -11.56
CA LEU A 249 -19.79 -25.40 -12.56
C LEU A 249 -19.51 -26.48 -13.60
N ARG A 250 -19.36 -26.05 -14.86
CA ARG A 250 -18.99 -26.90 -15.98
C ARG A 250 -17.85 -26.28 -16.75
N TRP A 251 -16.84 -27.07 -17.09
CA TRP A 251 -15.74 -26.66 -17.95
C TRP A 251 -15.13 -27.87 -18.65
N ARG A 252 -14.25 -27.63 -19.60
CA ARG A 252 -13.50 -28.68 -20.30
C ARG A 252 -12.12 -28.82 -19.68
N LEU A 253 -11.67 -30.04 -19.43
CA LEU A 253 -10.36 -30.31 -18.85
C LEU A 253 -9.25 -30.08 -19.88
N GLU A 254 -8.62 -28.92 -19.90
CA GLU A 254 -7.53 -28.58 -20.85
C GLU A 254 -6.13 -28.74 -20.23
N SER A 255 -6.06 -28.87 -18.90
CA SER A 255 -4.83 -29.08 -18.12
C SER A 255 -5.04 -30.08 -16.99
N LEU A 256 -3.96 -30.47 -16.31
CA LEU A 256 -4.01 -31.31 -15.11
C LEU A 256 -3.68 -30.49 -13.86
N SER A 257 -3.85 -29.17 -13.90
CA SER A 257 -3.59 -28.29 -12.77
C SER A 257 -4.63 -27.18 -12.72
N TYR A 258 -5.58 -27.35 -11.81
CA TYR A 258 -6.67 -26.40 -11.57
C TYR A 258 -6.64 -25.89 -10.13
N GLY A 259 -7.14 -24.68 -9.95
CA GLY A 259 -7.43 -24.04 -8.67
C GLY A 259 -8.90 -23.65 -8.58
N LEU A 260 -9.35 -23.42 -7.36
CA LEU A 260 -10.72 -23.07 -7.04
C LEU A 260 -10.75 -21.78 -6.21
N GLN A 261 -11.69 -20.89 -6.53
CA GLN A 261 -11.79 -19.56 -5.93
C GLN A 261 -13.19 -19.31 -5.37
N LEU A 262 -13.25 -18.67 -4.20
CA LEU A 262 -14.48 -18.18 -3.56
C LEU A 262 -14.37 -16.68 -3.37
N ASP A 263 -15.43 -15.95 -3.69
CA ASP A 263 -15.62 -14.57 -3.26
C ASP A 263 -17.06 -14.42 -2.77
N CYS A 264 -17.28 -13.56 -1.77
CA CYS A 264 -18.62 -13.28 -1.29
C CYS A 264 -18.78 -11.87 -0.77
N VAL A 265 -19.98 -11.34 -0.99
CA VAL A 265 -20.41 -10.02 -0.51
C VAL A 265 -21.68 -10.22 0.29
N HIS A 266 -21.58 -10.09 1.62
CA HIS A 266 -22.72 -10.18 2.53
C HIS A 266 -22.56 -9.22 3.72
N GLN A 267 -23.66 -8.94 4.42
CA GLN A 267 -23.65 -8.00 5.55
C GLN A 267 -23.55 -8.69 6.92
N THR A 268 -23.73 -10.01 6.99
CA THR A 268 -23.66 -10.77 8.24
C THR A 268 -22.28 -10.66 8.90
N ALA A 269 -22.22 -10.00 10.05
CA ALA A 269 -20.98 -9.84 10.81
C ALA A 269 -20.53 -11.17 11.42
N GLY A 270 -19.22 -11.34 11.60
CA GLY A 270 -18.66 -12.52 12.25
C GLY A 270 -19.05 -13.84 11.58
N THR A 271 -19.11 -13.86 10.25
CA THR A 271 -19.48 -15.05 9.48
C THR A 271 -18.38 -15.38 8.47
N VAL A 272 -17.95 -16.64 8.44
CA VAL A 272 -17.10 -17.18 7.39
C VAL A 272 -17.91 -18.18 6.59
N VAL A 273 -17.98 -17.98 5.28
CA VAL A 273 -18.65 -18.87 4.35
C VAL A 273 -17.62 -19.83 3.77
N PHE A 274 -18.02 -21.09 3.62
CA PHE A 274 -17.24 -22.13 2.98
C PHE A 274 -17.95 -22.67 1.75
N ALA A 275 -17.19 -23.07 0.75
CA ALA A 275 -17.66 -23.92 -0.33
C ALA A 275 -16.90 -25.24 -0.31
N THR A 276 -17.62 -26.34 -0.15
CA THR A 276 -17.11 -27.71 -0.33
C THR A 276 -17.36 -28.13 -1.76
N VAL A 277 -16.36 -28.69 -2.43
CA VAL A 277 -16.45 -29.04 -3.85
C VAL A 277 -16.44 -30.53 -4.07
N THR A 278 -17.36 -30.99 -4.90
CA THR A 278 -17.50 -32.40 -5.27
C THR A 278 -17.33 -32.54 -6.78
N ILE A 279 -16.39 -33.38 -7.20
CA ILE A 279 -16.15 -33.74 -8.60
C ILE A 279 -16.19 -35.25 -8.71
N GLY A 280 -17.03 -35.77 -9.62
CA GLY A 280 -17.22 -37.22 -9.78
C GLY A 280 -17.73 -37.92 -8.51
N GLY A 281 -18.54 -37.22 -7.70
CA GLY A 281 -19.12 -37.75 -6.47
C GLY A 281 -18.16 -37.83 -5.26
N ARG A 282 -16.94 -37.30 -5.36
CA ARG A 282 -15.96 -37.25 -4.26
C ARG A 282 -15.65 -35.81 -3.84
N ASP A 283 -15.59 -35.58 -2.53
CA ASP A 283 -15.15 -34.31 -1.96
C ASP A 283 -13.68 -34.04 -2.37
N THR A 284 -13.45 -32.84 -2.91
CA THR A 284 -12.15 -32.36 -3.36
C THR A 284 -11.62 -31.28 -2.42
N GLY A 285 -12.36 -30.97 -1.35
CA GLY A 285 -12.01 -30.09 -0.27
C GLY A 285 -12.77 -28.76 -0.23
N ARG A 286 -12.30 -27.85 0.63
CA ARG A 286 -13.06 -26.68 1.07
C ARG A 286 -12.29 -25.36 0.90
N ILE A 287 -12.95 -24.36 0.33
CA ILE A 287 -12.48 -22.96 0.22
C ILE A 287 -13.37 -22.06 1.08
N SER A 288 -12.88 -20.90 1.51
CA SER A 288 -13.63 -19.97 2.37
C SER A 288 -13.53 -18.51 1.94
N CYS A 289 -14.56 -17.73 2.24
CA CYS A 289 -14.60 -16.28 2.07
C CYS A 289 -15.22 -15.63 3.32
N ASP A 290 -14.76 -14.42 3.66
CA ASP A 290 -15.37 -13.59 4.69
C ASP A 290 -15.40 -12.11 4.23
N ARG A 291 -16.26 -11.31 4.86
CA ARG A 291 -16.48 -9.89 4.54
C ARG A 291 -15.22 -9.01 4.57
N ALA A 292 -14.17 -9.40 5.30
CA ALA A 292 -12.97 -8.60 5.55
C ALA A 292 -11.70 -9.12 4.84
N ARG A 293 -11.70 -10.38 4.36
CA ARG A 293 -10.52 -11.11 3.88
C ARG A 293 -10.71 -11.74 2.50
N SER A 294 -11.45 -11.11 1.60
CA SER A 294 -11.53 -11.53 0.18
C SER A 294 -10.26 -11.24 -0.65
N LEU A 295 -9.10 -11.14 0.01
CA LEU A 295 -7.80 -10.82 -0.61
C LEU A 295 -6.66 -11.71 -0.16
N LYS A 296 -6.89 -12.77 0.63
CA LYS A 296 -5.92 -13.87 0.65
C LYS A 296 -5.92 -14.47 -0.77
N PRO A 297 -4.76 -14.66 -1.43
CA PRO A 297 -4.72 -15.49 -2.65
C PRO A 297 -5.44 -16.80 -2.32
N PRO A 298 -6.26 -17.36 -3.23
CA PRO A 298 -7.25 -18.39 -2.91
C PRO A 298 -6.71 -19.37 -1.88
N GLY A 299 -7.19 -19.21 -0.65
CA GLY A 299 -6.77 -19.97 0.51
C GLY A 299 -7.35 -21.37 0.37
N GLY A 300 -6.50 -22.29 -0.09
CA GLY A 300 -6.86 -23.67 -0.40
C GLY A 300 -6.38 -24.06 -1.79
N ARG A 301 -5.08 -24.30 -1.95
CA ARG A 301 -4.56 -25.00 -3.13
C ARG A 301 -4.95 -26.48 -3.02
N PHE A 302 -6.09 -26.87 -3.56
CA PHE A 302 -6.27 -28.24 -3.99
C PHE A 302 -5.54 -28.38 -5.32
N HIS A 303 -4.34 -28.95 -5.30
CA HIS A 303 -3.71 -29.36 -6.54
C HIS A 303 -4.46 -30.60 -7.02
N LEU A 304 -5.42 -30.37 -7.91
CA LEU A 304 -6.02 -31.43 -8.70
C LEU A 304 -4.98 -31.81 -9.76
N GLU A 305 -3.98 -32.60 -9.36
CA GLU A 305 -2.89 -33.06 -10.21
C GLU A 305 -3.34 -34.22 -11.11
N ALA A 306 -2.46 -34.68 -12.00
CA ALA A 306 -2.73 -35.76 -12.94
C ALA A 306 -3.41 -36.98 -12.28
N ASP A 307 -2.91 -37.40 -11.11
CA ASP A 307 -3.42 -38.55 -10.37
C ASP A 307 -4.88 -38.36 -9.91
N PHE A 308 -5.24 -37.13 -9.50
CA PHE A 308 -6.60 -36.81 -9.05
C PHE A 308 -7.63 -37.05 -10.17
N TRP A 309 -7.28 -36.65 -11.40
CA TRP A 309 -8.12 -36.81 -12.59
C TRP A 309 -8.18 -38.28 -13.03
N ALA A 310 -7.02 -38.95 -13.03
CA ALA A 310 -6.91 -40.36 -13.38
C ALA A 310 -7.75 -41.26 -12.47
N GLU A 311 -7.72 -41.02 -11.14
CA GLU A 311 -8.54 -41.76 -10.16
C GLU A 311 -10.07 -41.60 -10.35
N ARG A 312 -10.49 -40.61 -11.14
CA ARG A 312 -11.89 -40.31 -11.48
C ARG A 312 -12.23 -40.67 -12.93
N GLY A 313 -11.28 -41.24 -13.67
CA GLY A 313 -11.46 -41.62 -15.07
C GLY A 313 -11.69 -40.42 -16.00
N LEU A 314 -11.21 -39.23 -15.62
CA LEU A 314 -11.30 -38.02 -16.43
C LEU A 314 -9.97 -37.77 -17.14
N ALA A 315 -10.03 -37.47 -18.43
CA ALA A 315 -8.90 -37.19 -19.30
C ALA A 315 -8.98 -35.78 -19.89
N LEU A 316 -7.86 -35.31 -20.44
CA LEU A 316 -7.82 -34.04 -21.16
C LEU A 316 -8.84 -34.05 -22.31
N GLY A 317 -9.65 -33.01 -22.39
CA GLY A 317 -10.73 -32.85 -23.33
C GLY A 317 -12.11 -33.25 -22.80
N ASP A 318 -12.20 -33.92 -21.65
CA ASP A 318 -13.48 -34.29 -21.05
C ASP A 318 -14.20 -33.09 -20.45
N GLU A 319 -15.53 -33.16 -20.41
CA GLU A 319 -16.35 -32.20 -19.67
C GLU A 319 -16.33 -32.55 -18.17
N VAL A 320 -15.96 -31.58 -17.34
CA VAL A 320 -15.96 -31.69 -15.89
C VAL A 320 -17.17 -30.96 -15.34
N ILE A 321 -17.90 -31.63 -14.45
CA ILE A 321 -19.00 -31.05 -13.68
C ILE A 321 -18.60 -31.07 -12.21
N ALA A 322 -18.48 -29.88 -11.62
CA ALA A 322 -18.27 -29.71 -10.19
C ALA A 322 -19.54 -29.19 -9.51
N THR A 323 -19.92 -29.81 -8.40
CA THR A 323 -21.00 -29.33 -7.53
C THR A 323 -20.39 -28.78 -6.26
N LEU A 324 -20.81 -27.57 -5.89
CA LEU A 324 -20.34 -26.86 -4.71
C LEU A 324 -21.50 -26.74 -3.72
N SER A 325 -21.27 -27.15 -2.48
CA SER A 325 -22.20 -26.96 -1.37
C SER A 325 -21.66 -25.86 -0.45
N LEU A 326 -22.50 -24.88 -0.11
CA LEU A 326 -22.10 -23.83 0.80
C LEU A 326 -22.48 -24.14 2.24
N SER A 327 -21.59 -23.82 3.16
CA SER A 327 -21.85 -23.81 4.60
C SER A 327 -21.26 -22.55 5.23
N ALA A 328 -21.62 -22.24 6.47
CA ALA A 328 -21.06 -21.10 7.18
C ALA A 328 -20.75 -21.46 8.64
N LYS A 329 -19.75 -20.78 9.20
CA LYS A 329 -19.43 -20.85 10.62
C LYS A 329 -19.35 -19.45 11.21
N ALA A 330 -19.67 -19.34 12.50
CA ALA A 330 -19.42 -18.12 13.25
C ALA A 330 -17.91 -17.88 13.34
N ALA A 331 -17.47 -16.66 13.01
CA ALA A 331 -16.09 -16.23 13.20
C ALA A 331 -15.85 -16.02 14.69
N VAL A 332 -15.04 -16.89 15.30
CA VAL A 332 -14.59 -16.73 16.68
C VAL A 332 -13.21 -16.08 16.60
N THR A 333 -13.08 -14.89 17.20
CA THR A 333 -11.78 -14.35 17.59
C THR A 333 -11.56 -14.76 19.03
N ASP A 334 -10.58 -15.62 19.29
CA ASP A 334 -10.11 -15.78 20.66
C ASP A 334 -9.16 -14.63 21.05
N ASP A 335 -8.95 -14.45 22.36
CA ASP A 335 -8.10 -13.40 22.91
C ASP A 335 -6.60 -13.59 22.57
N LYS A 336 -6.23 -14.71 21.92
CA LYS A 336 -4.86 -15.06 21.52
C LYS A 336 -4.60 -14.87 20.03
N GLY A 337 -5.62 -14.51 19.24
CA GLY A 337 -5.50 -14.33 17.79
C GLY A 337 -5.50 -15.64 17.00
N ASP A 338 -5.74 -16.78 17.66
CA ASP A 338 -6.01 -18.04 17.00
C ASP A 338 -7.51 -18.04 16.60
N ALA A 339 -7.81 -18.51 15.40
CA ALA A 339 -9.17 -18.52 14.86
C ALA A 339 -9.72 -19.96 14.80
N PRO A 340 -10.07 -20.59 15.94
CA PRO A 340 -10.80 -21.84 15.89
C PRO A 340 -12.18 -21.57 15.27
N TRP A 341 -12.54 -22.36 14.27
CA TRP A 341 -13.81 -22.20 13.58
C TRP A 341 -14.98 -22.38 14.57
N GLY A 342 -15.86 -21.39 14.67
CA GLY A 342 -17.02 -21.45 15.56
C GLY A 342 -18.07 -22.51 15.17
N PRO A 343 -19.21 -22.55 15.88
CA PRO A 343 -20.30 -23.47 15.56
C PRO A 343 -20.80 -23.26 14.12
N ASP A 344 -21.34 -24.32 13.53
CA ASP A 344 -22.01 -24.25 12.23
C ASP A 344 -23.25 -23.34 12.33
N ILE A 345 -23.34 -22.41 11.39
CA ILE A 345 -24.47 -21.49 11.25
C ILE A 345 -25.00 -21.56 9.81
N GLN A 346 -26.22 -21.07 9.62
CA GLN A 346 -26.75 -20.94 8.26
C GLN A 346 -25.95 -19.89 7.47
N PRO A 347 -25.68 -20.12 6.18
CA PRO A 347 -25.13 -19.10 5.30
C PRO A 347 -25.96 -17.80 5.35
N PRO A 348 -25.35 -16.63 5.04
CA PRO A 348 -26.05 -15.35 5.01
C PRO A 348 -27.36 -15.42 4.21
N ALA A 349 -28.46 -14.86 4.71
CA ALA A 349 -29.75 -14.88 4.00
C ALA A 349 -29.77 -13.98 2.75
N SER A 350 -28.86 -13.01 2.65
CA SER A 350 -28.77 -12.05 1.56
C SER A 350 -27.32 -11.74 1.20
N GLY A 351 -27.12 -11.25 -0.01
CA GLY A 351 -25.80 -11.02 -0.60
C GLY A 351 -25.53 -11.98 -1.76
N MET A 352 -24.30 -11.90 -2.27
CA MET A 352 -23.85 -12.69 -3.42
C MET A 352 -22.66 -13.56 -3.03
N VAL A 353 -22.60 -14.75 -3.59
CA VAL A 353 -21.44 -15.63 -3.55
C VAL A 353 -21.04 -15.96 -4.98
N ALA A 354 -19.75 -15.81 -5.26
CA ALA A 354 -19.15 -16.11 -6.53
C ALA A 354 -18.17 -17.26 -6.33
N VAL A 355 -18.19 -18.22 -7.25
CA VAL A 355 -17.28 -19.36 -7.31
C VAL A 355 -16.63 -19.39 -8.68
N ALA A 356 -15.35 -19.73 -8.73
CA ALA A 356 -14.63 -19.90 -10.00
C ALA A 356 -13.68 -21.09 -9.95
N VAL A 357 -13.52 -21.71 -11.11
CA VAL A 357 -12.44 -22.67 -11.40
C VAL A 357 -11.47 -21.97 -12.34
N SER A 358 -10.18 -22.08 -12.02
CA SER A 358 -9.12 -21.42 -12.76
C SER A 358 -8.00 -22.42 -13.06
N GLU A 359 -7.44 -22.36 -14.26
CA GLU A 359 -6.36 -23.22 -14.70
C GLU A 359 -4.99 -22.60 -14.38
N ALA A 360 -4.01 -23.41 -13.98
CA ALA A 360 -2.65 -22.92 -13.75
C ALA A 360 -1.98 -22.52 -15.08
N VAL A 361 -1.37 -21.34 -15.10
CA VAL A 361 -0.70 -20.78 -16.28
C VAL A 361 0.81 -20.81 -16.08
N PRO A 362 1.60 -21.33 -17.04
CA PRO A 362 3.05 -21.23 -17.00
C PRO A 362 3.54 -19.80 -16.85
N PHE A 363 4.59 -19.58 -16.06
CA PHE A 363 5.03 -18.22 -15.70
C PHE A 363 5.30 -17.33 -16.93
N GLN A 364 5.96 -17.87 -17.97
CA GLN A 364 6.29 -17.09 -19.17
C GLN A 364 5.07 -16.71 -20.02
N ARG A 365 3.94 -17.39 -19.83
CA ARG A 365 2.69 -17.16 -20.58
C ARG A 365 1.71 -16.28 -19.81
N TYR A 366 1.95 -16.04 -18.52
CA TYR A 366 1.06 -15.23 -17.70
C TYR A 366 1.15 -13.75 -18.09
N PRO A 367 0.01 -13.06 -18.30
CA PRO A 367 0.01 -11.64 -18.63
C PRO A 367 0.31 -10.81 -17.37
N LEU A 368 1.60 -10.67 -17.06
CA LEU A 368 2.05 -9.89 -15.91
C LEU A 368 1.56 -8.43 -16.03
N PRO A 369 1.15 -7.80 -14.91
CA PRO A 369 0.79 -6.39 -14.93
C PRO A 369 1.97 -5.53 -15.41
N PRO A 370 1.73 -4.34 -15.98
CA PRO A 370 2.82 -3.47 -16.42
C PRO A 370 3.72 -3.10 -15.22
N ARG A 371 5.04 -3.18 -15.43
CA ARG A 371 6.02 -2.83 -14.40
C ARG A 371 5.89 -1.35 -14.00
N PRO A 372 5.70 -1.02 -12.71
CA PRO A 372 5.69 0.35 -12.26
C PRO A 372 7.08 0.97 -12.36
N ARG A 373 7.14 2.30 -12.53
CA ARG A 373 8.42 3.04 -12.60
C ARG A 373 9.24 2.95 -11.32
N GLN A 374 8.56 2.83 -10.17
CA GLN A 374 9.17 2.70 -8.85
C GLN A 374 8.55 1.50 -8.15
N LEU A 375 9.40 0.63 -7.61
CA LEU A 375 8.97 -0.50 -6.79
C LEU A 375 8.88 -0.05 -5.33
N THR A 376 7.95 -0.66 -4.58
CA THR A 376 7.97 -0.58 -3.12
C THR A 376 9.29 -1.17 -2.62
N PRO A 377 10.09 -0.44 -1.82
CA PRO A 377 11.36 -0.97 -1.33
C PRO A 377 11.17 -2.21 -0.46
N MET A 378 12.12 -3.15 -0.53
CA MET A 378 12.20 -4.26 0.41
C MET A 378 12.32 -3.71 1.84
N PRO A 379 11.56 -4.27 2.81
CA PRO A 379 11.72 -3.88 4.20
C PRO A 379 13.14 -4.16 4.68
N THR A 380 13.67 -3.30 5.55
CA THR A 380 15.02 -3.50 6.11
C THR A 380 15.04 -4.47 7.29
N GLN A 381 13.88 -4.76 7.87
CA GLN A 381 13.74 -5.73 8.95
C GLN A 381 13.63 -7.15 8.38
N PRO A 382 14.40 -8.12 8.92
CA PRO A 382 14.32 -9.52 8.50
C PRO A 382 12.97 -10.14 8.84
N MET A 383 12.60 -11.20 8.12
CA MET A 383 11.40 -11.97 8.43
C MET A 383 11.64 -12.84 9.67
N PRO A 384 10.85 -12.73 10.74
CA PRO A 384 10.94 -13.64 11.88
C PRO A 384 10.47 -15.06 11.47
N PRO A 385 10.93 -16.14 12.15
CA PRO A 385 11.88 -16.16 13.27
C PRO A 385 13.33 -15.88 12.82
N LEU A 386 14.17 -15.28 13.66
CA LEU A 386 15.58 -14.97 13.33
C LEU A 386 16.43 -16.25 13.35
N GLY A 387 16.96 -16.63 12.18
CA GLY A 387 17.90 -17.75 11.97
C GLY A 387 19.13 -17.27 11.18
N PRO A 388 20.11 -18.13 10.87
CA PRO A 388 21.51 -17.74 10.67
C PRO A 388 21.85 -16.86 9.46
N THR A 389 20.89 -16.34 8.68
CA THR A 389 21.19 -15.54 7.47
C THR A 389 20.08 -14.54 7.15
N ASP A 390 20.19 -13.34 7.71
CA ASP A 390 19.34 -12.18 7.45
C ASP A 390 19.95 -11.27 6.35
N VAL A 391 20.25 -11.83 5.16
CA VAL A 391 20.78 -11.01 4.05
C VAL A 391 19.78 -10.98 2.89
N PRO A 392 19.34 -9.80 2.43
CA PRO A 392 18.53 -9.70 1.21
C PRO A 392 19.29 -10.30 0.03
N LEU A 393 18.64 -11.25 -0.67
CA LEU A 393 19.26 -12.02 -1.74
C LEU A 393 19.09 -11.29 -3.07
N SER A 394 20.18 -11.19 -3.82
CA SER A 394 20.22 -10.53 -5.12
C SER A 394 19.62 -11.41 -6.23
N ALA A 395 18.99 -10.78 -7.22
CA ALA A 395 18.05 -11.36 -8.19
C ALA A 395 18.50 -12.60 -8.98
N ALA A 396 19.79 -12.94 -9.05
CA ALA A 396 20.32 -13.92 -10.00
C ALA A 396 21.09 -15.11 -9.38
N HIS A 397 21.35 -15.13 -8.08
CA HIS A 397 22.21 -16.16 -7.50
C HIS A 397 21.39 -17.19 -6.69
N PRO A 398 21.61 -18.49 -6.93
CA PRO A 398 21.11 -19.52 -6.04
C PRO A 398 21.61 -19.27 -4.62
N TYR A 399 20.77 -19.57 -3.66
CA TYR A 399 21.09 -19.47 -2.24
C TYR A 399 20.95 -20.83 -1.58
N ALA A 400 21.90 -21.20 -0.73
CA ALA A 400 21.89 -22.48 -0.04
C ALA A 400 22.20 -22.30 1.43
N VAL A 401 21.47 -23.02 2.28
CA VAL A 401 21.68 -23.05 3.73
C VAL A 401 21.54 -24.47 4.23
N ARG A 402 22.36 -24.82 5.22
CA ARG A 402 22.28 -26.10 5.91
C ARG A 402 21.46 -25.96 7.18
N LEU A 403 20.56 -26.91 7.40
CA LEU A 403 19.74 -27.01 8.60
C LEU A 403 19.45 -28.47 8.93
N ASN A 404 19.01 -28.76 10.14
CA ASN A 404 18.60 -30.11 10.52
C ASN A 404 17.10 -30.29 10.28
N TRP A 405 16.73 -31.39 9.64
CA TRP A 405 15.34 -31.77 9.44
C TRP A 405 14.71 -32.20 10.77
N ASN A 406 13.68 -31.48 11.21
CA ASN A 406 12.98 -31.71 12.49
C ASN A 406 11.52 -32.14 12.29
N GLY A 407 11.24 -32.89 11.22
CA GLY A 407 9.91 -33.40 10.88
C GLY A 407 9.08 -32.53 9.93
N GLN A 408 9.47 -31.27 9.69
CA GLN A 408 8.85 -30.39 8.70
C GLN A 408 9.82 -29.30 8.24
N LEU A 409 9.59 -28.71 7.06
CA LEU A 409 10.36 -27.57 6.55
C LEU A 409 9.40 -26.43 6.20
N CYS A 410 9.51 -25.33 6.95
CA CYS A 410 8.85 -24.08 6.64
C CYS A 410 9.77 -23.24 5.76
N VAL A 411 9.20 -22.71 4.67
CA VAL A 411 9.87 -21.81 3.77
C VAL A 411 9.05 -20.53 3.65
N ARG A 412 9.68 -19.39 3.92
CA ARG A 412 9.10 -18.06 3.73
C ARG A 412 9.88 -17.30 2.68
N GLY A 413 9.18 -16.46 1.93
CA GLY A 413 9.81 -15.52 1.02
C GLY A 413 8.98 -14.27 0.86
N ARG A 414 9.61 -13.18 0.44
CA ARG A 414 8.91 -11.98 -0.01
C ARG A 414 9.59 -11.42 -1.24
N SER A 415 8.81 -10.82 -2.13
CA SER A 415 9.35 -10.13 -3.30
C SER A 415 8.49 -8.94 -3.68
N GLN A 416 9.16 -7.93 -4.24
CA GLN A 416 8.59 -6.72 -4.83
C GLN A 416 8.39 -6.85 -6.35
N THR A 417 8.82 -7.96 -6.97
CA THR A 417 8.63 -8.22 -8.40
C THR A 417 8.06 -9.62 -8.65
N PRO A 418 7.41 -9.85 -9.80
CA PRO A 418 7.08 -11.19 -10.23
C PRO A 418 8.32 -12.07 -10.37
N GLY A 419 8.17 -13.36 -10.07
CA GLY A 419 9.22 -14.36 -10.19
C GLY A 419 8.86 -15.68 -9.50
N VAL A 420 9.69 -16.69 -9.69
CA VAL A 420 9.54 -18.02 -9.09
C VAL A 420 10.82 -18.41 -8.36
N LEU A 421 10.70 -18.80 -7.10
CA LEU A 421 11.78 -19.45 -6.33
C LEU A 421 11.52 -20.94 -6.30
N THR A 422 12.36 -21.72 -6.99
CA THR A 422 12.34 -23.19 -6.89
C THR A 422 13.09 -23.60 -5.63
N ILE A 423 12.51 -24.49 -4.85
CA ILE A 423 13.04 -24.96 -3.56
C ILE A 423 13.51 -26.39 -3.74
N LEU A 424 14.77 -26.63 -3.41
CA LEU A 424 15.40 -27.93 -3.46
C LEU A 424 15.86 -28.35 -2.06
N VAL A 425 15.74 -29.64 -1.76
CA VAL A 425 16.35 -30.27 -0.59
C VAL A 425 17.33 -31.31 -1.09
N ASP A 426 18.60 -31.15 -0.73
CA ASP A 426 19.72 -31.98 -1.18
C ASP A 426 19.74 -32.16 -2.71
N GLY A 427 19.45 -31.07 -3.44
CA GLY A 427 19.43 -31.04 -4.92
C GLY A 427 18.15 -31.57 -5.56
N VAL A 428 17.18 -32.06 -4.80
CA VAL A 428 15.89 -32.54 -5.31
C VAL A 428 14.83 -31.44 -5.18
N PRO A 429 14.15 -31.03 -6.28
CA PRO A 429 13.12 -30.02 -6.22
C PRO A 429 11.89 -30.54 -5.47
N ILE A 430 11.48 -29.83 -4.42
CA ILE A 430 10.34 -30.21 -3.57
C ILE A 430 9.15 -29.26 -3.73
N GLY A 431 9.35 -28.08 -4.33
CA GLY A 431 8.29 -27.12 -4.59
C GLY A 431 8.81 -25.75 -4.96
N SER A 432 7.93 -24.75 -4.88
CA SER A 432 8.25 -23.37 -5.23
C SER A 432 7.41 -22.34 -4.47
N LEU A 433 7.93 -21.11 -4.41
CA LEU A 433 7.19 -19.87 -4.14
C LEU A 433 7.10 -19.04 -5.42
N SER A 434 6.00 -18.32 -5.62
CA SER A 434 5.76 -17.58 -6.87
C SER A 434 5.05 -16.24 -6.62
N TRP A 435 5.49 -15.19 -7.32
CA TRP A 435 4.89 -13.86 -7.28
C TRP A 435 4.44 -13.44 -8.68
N TRP A 436 3.25 -12.86 -8.78
CA TRP A 436 2.58 -12.60 -10.06
C TRP A 436 2.21 -11.13 -10.26
N SER A 437 2.72 -10.25 -9.40
CA SER A 437 2.49 -8.80 -9.46
C SER A 437 3.70 -8.04 -8.91
N TYR A 438 3.71 -6.72 -9.08
CA TYR A 438 4.70 -5.81 -8.52
C TYR A 438 4.32 -5.27 -7.14
N VAL A 439 3.40 -5.97 -6.45
CA VAL A 439 3.02 -5.65 -5.07
C VAL A 439 3.92 -6.46 -4.13
N LEU A 440 4.61 -5.76 -3.23
CA LEU A 440 5.41 -6.41 -2.19
C LEU A 440 4.51 -7.32 -1.36
N THR A 441 4.71 -8.63 -1.51
CA THR A 441 3.91 -9.66 -0.84
C THR A 441 4.81 -10.74 -0.29
N GLN A 442 4.38 -11.33 0.82
CA GLN A 442 5.04 -12.47 1.44
C GLN A 442 4.28 -13.74 1.09
N ASN A 443 5.01 -14.80 0.74
CA ASN A 443 4.49 -16.14 0.55
C ASN A 443 5.22 -17.09 1.50
N SER A 444 4.53 -18.16 1.91
CA SER A 444 5.11 -19.23 2.70
C SER A 444 4.63 -20.58 2.19
N ARG A 445 5.41 -21.63 2.48
CA ARG A 445 5.08 -23.02 2.19
C ARG A 445 5.63 -23.91 3.30
N ASN A 446 4.79 -24.83 3.78
CA ASN A 446 5.22 -25.92 4.65
C ASN A 446 5.45 -27.17 3.80
N PHE A 447 6.49 -27.91 4.09
CA PHE A 447 6.76 -29.23 3.52
C PHE A 447 6.81 -30.25 4.64
N THR A 448 5.91 -31.22 4.54
CA THR A 448 5.75 -32.33 5.48
C THR A 448 6.52 -33.56 4.99
N PRO A 449 6.69 -34.61 5.81
CA PRO A 449 7.29 -35.86 5.37
C PRO A 449 6.55 -36.48 4.17
N VAL A 450 5.25 -36.22 4.02
CA VAL A 450 4.47 -36.70 2.87
C VAL A 450 4.91 -36.01 1.58
N ASP A 451 5.13 -34.69 1.61
CA ASP A 451 5.59 -33.92 0.45
C ASP A 451 6.96 -34.37 -0.02
N LEU A 452 7.88 -34.61 0.92
CA LEU A 452 9.22 -35.09 0.61
C LEU A 452 9.19 -36.50 0.01
N ARG A 453 8.36 -37.42 0.56
CA ARG A 453 8.20 -38.76 -0.01
C ARG A 453 7.67 -38.73 -1.44
N ARG A 454 6.74 -37.82 -1.76
CA ARG A 454 6.26 -37.62 -3.14
C ARG A 454 7.36 -37.15 -4.08
N ALA A 455 8.30 -36.35 -3.58
CA ALA A 455 9.51 -35.95 -4.30
C ALA A 455 10.61 -37.04 -4.32
N GLY A 456 10.35 -38.23 -3.75
CA GLY A 456 11.33 -39.32 -3.68
C GLY A 456 12.37 -39.19 -2.55
N LEU A 457 12.16 -38.27 -1.61
CA LEU A 457 13.03 -38.07 -0.46
C LEU A 457 12.46 -38.72 0.80
N THR A 458 13.31 -39.44 1.54
CA THR A 458 13.00 -39.96 2.88
C THR A 458 14.07 -39.47 3.83
N LEU A 459 13.68 -38.64 4.80
CA LEU A 459 14.59 -38.05 5.79
C LEU A 459 14.24 -38.52 7.21
N THR A 460 15.25 -38.65 8.05
CA THR A 460 15.09 -38.94 9.48
C THR A 460 15.17 -37.68 10.33
N ASP A 461 14.53 -37.67 11.50
CA ASP A 461 14.62 -36.55 12.45
C ASP A 461 16.08 -36.27 12.84
N GLY A 462 16.45 -34.99 12.89
CA GLY A 462 17.83 -34.52 13.11
C GLY A 462 18.77 -34.63 11.91
N GLN A 463 18.35 -35.21 10.77
CA GLN A 463 19.21 -35.36 9.60
C GLN A 463 19.62 -33.98 9.04
N PRO A 464 20.92 -33.72 8.81
CA PRO A 464 21.36 -32.49 8.16
C PRO A 464 20.92 -32.50 6.70
N ILE A 465 20.29 -31.41 6.26
CA ILE A 465 19.87 -31.18 4.88
C ILE A 465 20.38 -29.85 4.37
N THR A 466 20.60 -29.78 3.06
CA THR A 466 20.89 -28.54 2.35
C THR A 466 19.62 -28.07 1.65
N VAL A 467 19.11 -26.92 2.07
CA VAL A 467 17.99 -26.25 1.39
C VAL A 467 18.57 -25.25 0.42
N THR A 468 18.29 -25.44 -0.87
CA THR A 468 18.70 -24.54 -1.95
C THR A 468 17.47 -23.86 -2.53
N VAL A 469 17.60 -22.57 -2.86
CA VAL A 469 16.66 -21.89 -3.73
C VAL A 469 17.30 -21.37 -4.98
N GLU A 470 16.59 -21.57 -6.08
CA GLU A 470 16.97 -21.11 -7.40
C GLU A 470 15.96 -20.07 -7.89
N PRO A 471 16.36 -18.79 -8.04
CA PRO A 471 15.49 -17.75 -8.55
C PRO A 471 15.32 -17.86 -10.07
N GLN A 472 14.09 -17.70 -10.54
CA GLN A 472 13.73 -17.64 -11.95
C GLN A 472 12.83 -16.43 -12.22
N PHE A 473 13.09 -15.73 -13.32
CA PHE A 473 12.29 -14.60 -13.82
C PHE A 473 12.22 -13.34 -12.93
N PHE A 474 12.99 -13.27 -11.83
CA PHE A 474 13.06 -12.08 -11.00
C PHE A 474 13.73 -10.93 -11.73
N THR A 475 13.18 -9.74 -11.53
CA THR A 475 13.70 -8.50 -12.12
C THR A 475 13.92 -7.40 -11.08
N GLY A 476 13.93 -7.80 -9.80
CA GLY A 476 14.18 -7.00 -8.62
C GLY A 476 14.45 -7.91 -7.43
N ASP A 477 14.55 -7.30 -6.24
CA ASP A 477 14.95 -8.01 -5.03
C ASP A 477 13.90 -9.02 -4.52
N TRP A 478 14.41 -10.04 -3.85
CA TRP A 478 13.62 -11.03 -3.13
C TRP A 478 14.36 -11.45 -1.87
N GLU A 479 13.60 -11.98 -0.93
CA GLU A 479 14.12 -12.54 0.31
C GLU A 479 13.55 -13.92 0.53
N PHE A 480 14.34 -14.77 1.16
CA PHE A 480 14.03 -16.17 1.40
C PHE A 480 14.54 -16.59 2.78
N TYR A 481 13.71 -17.35 3.48
CA TYR A 481 13.97 -17.78 4.84
C TYR A 481 13.43 -19.19 5.07
N PRO A 482 14.30 -20.22 5.03
CA PRO A 482 13.92 -21.59 5.37
C PRO A 482 14.23 -21.87 6.85
N TYR A 483 13.35 -22.61 7.51
CA TYR A 483 13.58 -23.12 8.85
C TYR A 483 12.84 -24.44 9.05
N SER A 484 13.39 -25.31 9.89
CA SER A 484 12.78 -26.60 10.23
C SER A 484 12.44 -26.62 11.72
N PRO A 485 11.22 -26.21 12.09
CA PRO A 485 10.79 -26.27 13.48
C PRO A 485 10.52 -27.72 13.89
N LYS A 486 10.79 -28.05 15.17
CA LYS A 486 10.29 -29.31 15.73
C LYS A 486 8.77 -29.30 15.70
N GLY A 487 8.17 -30.30 15.06
CA GLY A 487 6.73 -30.51 15.12
C GLY A 487 6.27 -30.89 16.54
N PRO A 488 4.99 -30.71 16.90
CA PRO A 488 4.44 -31.34 18.09
C PRO A 488 4.61 -32.86 17.97
N SER A 489 4.94 -33.54 19.07
CA SER A 489 4.81 -35.00 19.12
C SER A 489 3.35 -35.36 18.85
N ALA A 490 3.11 -36.53 18.26
CA ALA A 490 1.75 -36.99 17.95
C ALA A 490 0.81 -37.11 19.19
N ASP A 491 1.35 -36.94 20.40
CA ASP A 491 0.66 -37.10 21.69
C ASP A 491 0.50 -35.79 22.51
N ALA A 492 0.79 -34.61 21.96
CA ALA A 492 0.73 -33.35 22.71
C ALA A 492 -0.58 -32.58 22.48
N ASP A 493 -1.53 -32.73 23.41
CA ASP A 493 -2.69 -31.83 23.57
C ASP A 493 -2.21 -30.49 24.19
N GLY A 494 -1.70 -29.59 23.36
CA GLY A 494 -1.29 -28.24 23.74
C GLY A 494 -1.03 -27.35 22.51
N PRO A 495 -1.22 -26.02 22.60
CA PRO A 495 -1.13 -25.13 21.44
C PRO A 495 0.28 -25.14 20.85
N SER A 496 0.36 -25.45 19.55
CA SER A 496 1.59 -25.64 18.80
C SER A 496 2.35 -24.32 18.57
N GLU A 497 3.47 -24.13 19.25
CA GLU A 497 4.32 -22.92 19.16
C GLU A 497 5.17 -22.79 17.87
N ALA A 498 4.90 -23.55 16.80
CA ALA A 498 5.62 -23.38 15.53
C ALA A 498 4.81 -23.81 14.30
N LEU A 499 3.67 -23.16 14.06
CA LEU A 499 3.02 -23.23 12.75
C LEU A 499 3.78 -22.30 11.78
N CYS A 500 3.91 -22.71 10.51
CA CYS A 500 4.38 -21.81 9.46
C CYS A 500 3.34 -20.68 9.26
N TYR A 501 3.39 -19.63 10.08
CA TYR A 501 2.47 -18.48 10.00
C TYR A 501 2.85 -17.49 8.90
#